data_AF-A0A7H8KM19-F1
#
_entry.id   AF-A0A7H8KM19-F1
#
_cell.length_a   1.000
_cell.length_b   1.000
_cell.length_c   1.000
_cell.angle_alpha   90.00
_cell.angle_beta   90.00
_cell.angle_gamma   90.00
#
_symmetry.space_group_name_H-M   'P 1'
#
loop_
_entity.id
_entity.type
_entity.pdbx_description
1 polymer ?
#
loop_
_entity_poly.entity_id
_entity_poly.type
_entity_poly.pdbx_seq_one_letter_code
_entity_poly.pdbx_strand_id
1 'polypeptide(L)'
;MTTSIVMTGETMTDDFHQPDDPLNPLLNPTDERAEPGMYPRMRNLSAAFAYRGVVRALDPAPPEYVTVPLSVGMAGDPRPAVAVAQWNLLWESAQFRRRYFGEEDLPAPLYKVADSGDLNVVFVPRTRSRYYEYAPLFHLLPRAALARHGLPLLGSGIWPFSVQLGDIDAYLPANFQARLSRAWAGTVWRHLMPQYQSPISGFTANDPIRILAHNLDFWIPPVTAVTQNVLRDFPEVANGITPEPVRLQDGSLLEGAVAANPRTGGDIWQGEEEAAEVVRQTVEAADADGRLRGILDAVRSHRCEDDFSSRWTGAREDFERKLYNKRSKIKVRFVELTDTIPVHGPETEVVGQMLCGDFLALLNERDRTVVVLLNSGITKLTEVASLMGYRNHSAVSKRLDKIRQQAARFFN
;
A
#
# COMPACT_ATOMS: atom_id res chain seq x y z
N MET A 1 -0.74 -46.29 -40.91
CA MET A 1 -0.87 -45.38 -42.07
C MET A 1 -0.22 -44.07 -41.67
N THR A 2 0.93 -43.80 -42.27
CA THR A 2 1.81 -42.67 -41.97
C THR A 2 1.41 -41.54 -42.92
N THR A 3 0.95 -40.41 -42.40
CA THR A 3 0.71 -39.22 -43.21
C THR A 3 1.68 -38.13 -42.76
N SER A 4 2.73 -37.97 -43.55
CA SER A 4 3.67 -36.85 -43.48
C SER A 4 2.95 -35.56 -43.89
N ILE A 5 3.07 -34.52 -43.07
CA ILE A 5 2.72 -33.15 -43.45
C ILE A 5 4.01 -32.43 -43.80
N VAL A 6 4.00 -31.87 -45.01
CA VAL A 6 5.10 -31.17 -45.68
C VAL A 6 5.33 -29.81 -45.02
N MET A 7 6.57 -29.55 -44.61
CA MET A 7 7.06 -28.22 -44.22
C MET A 7 7.24 -27.37 -45.48
N THR A 8 6.36 -26.40 -45.71
CA THR A 8 6.64 -25.28 -46.62
C THR A 8 7.37 -24.21 -45.83
N GLY A 9 8.64 -24.02 -46.18
CA GLY A 9 9.46 -22.93 -45.65
C GLY A 9 8.97 -21.60 -46.21
N GLU A 10 8.31 -20.83 -45.36
CA GLU A 10 8.23 -19.37 -45.50
C GLU A 10 9.05 -18.77 -44.37
N THR A 11 10.03 -17.96 -44.76
CA THR A 11 10.85 -17.13 -43.89
C THR A 11 9.94 -16.20 -43.07
N MET A 12 9.75 -16.52 -41.79
CA MET A 12 9.20 -15.59 -40.80
C MET A 12 10.16 -14.40 -40.68
N THR A 13 9.80 -13.29 -41.32
CA THR A 13 10.31 -11.98 -40.96
C THR A 13 9.75 -11.61 -39.58
N ASP A 14 10.66 -11.38 -38.64
CA ASP A 14 10.40 -10.77 -37.32
C ASP A 14 9.59 -9.48 -37.50
N ASP A 15 8.29 -9.53 -37.18
CA ASP A 15 7.43 -8.35 -37.05
C ASP A 15 6.63 -8.48 -35.75
N PHE A 16 7.36 -8.46 -34.62
CA PHE A 16 6.84 -8.57 -33.25
C PHE A 16 6.34 -7.23 -32.68
N HIS A 17 5.69 -6.36 -33.46
CA HIS A 17 5.03 -5.16 -32.94
C HIS A 17 3.69 -4.91 -33.64
N GLN A 18 2.68 -5.73 -33.31
CA GLN A 18 1.30 -5.33 -33.53
C GLN A 18 0.84 -4.38 -32.41
N PRO A 19 0.25 -3.22 -32.74
CA PRO A 19 -0.25 -2.25 -31.76
C PRO A 19 -1.44 -2.75 -30.92
N ASP A 20 -2.03 -3.89 -31.30
CA ASP A 20 -3.19 -4.52 -30.66
C ASP A 20 -2.83 -5.82 -29.93
N ASP A 21 -1.59 -6.00 -29.49
CA ASP A 21 -1.25 -7.14 -28.63
C ASP A 21 -2.01 -7.01 -27.29
N PRO A 22 -2.94 -7.92 -26.96
CA PRO A 22 -3.68 -7.89 -25.69
C PRO A 22 -2.77 -8.08 -24.46
N LEU A 23 -1.49 -8.43 -24.66
CA LEU A 23 -0.47 -8.54 -23.64
C LEU A 23 0.32 -7.24 -23.43
N ASN A 24 0.14 -6.21 -24.27
CA ASN A 24 0.80 -4.92 -24.10
C ASN A 24 0.10 -4.10 -22.99
N PRO A 25 0.79 -3.78 -21.89
CA PRO A 25 0.20 -3.00 -20.82
C PRO A 25 0.01 -1.51 -21.18
N LEU A 26 0.68 -1.02 -22.23
CA LEU A 26 0.55 0.36 -22.70
C LEU A 26 -0.78 0.57 -23.42
N LEU A 27 -1.46 1.64 -23.04
CA LEU A 27 -2.67 2.08 -23.71
C LEU A 27 -2.36 3.17 -24.74
N ASN A 28 -2.81 2.97 -25.98
CA ASN A 28 -2.64 3.98 -27.03
C ASN A 28 -3.44 5.25 -26.67
N PRO A 29 -2.83 6.45 -26.69
CA PRO A 29 -3.52 7.70 -26.38
C PRO A 29 -4.71 8.05 -27.29
N THR A 30 -4.87 7.39 -28.43
CA THR A 30 -6.01 7.55 -29.36
C THR A 30 -7.08 6.46 -29.20
N ASP A 31 -6.89 5.50 -28.28
CA ASP A 31 -7.85 4.44 -27.98
C ASP A 31 -9.06 5.02 -27.22
N GLU A 32 -10.26 4.52 -27.48
CA GLU A 32 -11.49 4.92 -26.75
C GLU A 32 -11.36 4.68 -25.24
N ARG A 33 -10.61 3.66 -24.82
CA ARG A 33 -10.31 3.38 -23.41
C ARG A 33 -9.43 4.44 -22.75
N ALA A 34 -8.79 5.32 -23.53
CA ALA A 34 -7.96 6.44 -23.05
C ALA A 34 -8.75 7.75 -22.89
N GLU A 35 -10.05 7.74 -23.19
CA GLU A 35 -10.94 8.89 -22.99
C GLU A 35 -11.22 9.15 -21.49
N PRO A 36 -11.50 10.40 -21.08
CA PRO A 36 -11.73 10.74 -19.67
C PRO A 36 -12.89 10.00 -19.00
N GLY A 37 -13.88 9.54 -19.78
CA GLY A 37 -14.99 8.72 -19.26
C GLY A 37 -14.62 7.25 -19.01
N MET A 38 -13.50 6.79 -19.57
CA MET A 38 -13.06 5.39 -19.50
C MET A 38 -11.76 5.21 -18.71
N TYR A 39 -10.93 6.26 -18.64
CA TYR A 39 -9.65 6.31 -17.95
C TYR A 39 -9.65 7.38 -16.86
N PRO A 40 -9.06 7.12 -15.68
CA PRO A 40 -8.34 5.91 -15.31
C PRO A 40 -9.29 4.78 -14.87
N ARG A 41 -8.79 3.55 -14.74
CA ARG A 41 -9.64 2.37 -14.50
C ARG A 41 -8.95 1.32 -13.66
N MET A 42 -9.67 0.78 -12.68
CA MET A 42 -9.25 -0.37 -11.87
C MET A 42 -10.37 -1.39 -11.81
N ARG A 43 -10.01 -2.67 -11.88
CA ARG A 43 -10.95 -3.78 -11.99
C ARG A 43 -10.73 -4.80 -10.90
N ASN A 44 -11.74 -5.62 -10.64
CA ASN A 44 -11.64 -6.83 -9.85
C ASN A 44 -12.06 -8.04 -10.67
N LEU A 45 -11.35 -9.16 -10.47
CA LEU A 45 -11.74 -10.45 -10.99
C LEU A 45 -12.50 -11.21 -9.90
N SER A 46 -13.68 -11.71 -10.26
CA SER A 46 -14.51 -12.50 -9.35
C SER A 46 -13.87 -13.85 -9.02
N ALA A 47 -13.99 -14.28 -7.76
CA ALA A 47 -13.70 -15.67 -7.41
C ALA A 47 -14.66 -16.66 -8.09
N ALA A 48 -15.84 -16.22 -8.58
CA ALA A 48 -16.79 -17.08 -9.27
C ALA A 48 -16.27 -17.73 -10.57
N PHE A 49 -15.17 -17.21 -11.14
CA PHE A 49 -14.49 -17.84 -12.27
C PHE A 49 -13.87 -19.19 -11.90
N ALA A 50 -13.51 -19.39 -10.63
CA ALA A 50 -12.81 -20.59 -10.16
C ALA A 50 -13.56 -21.33 -9.03
N TYR A 51 -14.41 -20.64 -8.28
CA TYR A 51 -15.05 -21.15 -7.08
C TYR A 51 -16.57 -21.03 -7.15
N ARG A 52 -17.28 -22.11 -6.82
CA ARG A 52 -18.74 -22.07 -6.67
C ARG A 52 -19.19 -21.23 -5.47
N GLY A 53 -18.41 -21.27 -4.39
CA GLY A 53 -18.66 -20.60 -3.12
C GLY A 53 -17.38 -20.14 -2.45
N VAL A 54 -17.49 -19.14 -1.60
CA VAL A 54 -16.38 -18.62 -0.79
C VAL A 54 -16.76 -18.61 0.69
N VAL A 55 -15.76 -18.78 1.56
CA VAL A 55 -15.81 -18.40 2.95
C VAL A 55 -15.68 -16.89 2.95
N ARG A 56 -16.68 -16.18 3.48
CA ARG A 56 -16.66 -14.74 3.62
C ARG A 56 -16.46 -14.40 5.09
N ALA A 57 -15.43 -13.59 5.37
CA ALA A 57 -15.24 -13.04 6.70
C ALA A 57 -16.36 -12.03 7.01
N LEU A 58 -16.97 -12.13 8.19
CA LEU A 58 -17.97 -11.19 8.67
C LEU A 58 -17.33 -9.86 9.09
N ASP A 59 -16.16 -9.94 9.73
CA ASP A 59 -15.33 -8.81 10.09
C ASP A 59 -13.90 -9.02 9.52
N PRO A 60 -13.67 -8.62 8.26
CA PRO A 60 -12.36 -8.78 7.62
C PRO A 60 -11.34 -7.80 8.21
N ALA A 61 -10.21 -8.33 8.72
CA ALA A 61 -9.10 -7.50 9.16
C ALA A 61 -8.55 -6.62 8.01
N PRO A 62 -7.85 -5.51 8.25
CA PRO A 62 -7.17 -4.77 7.18
C PRO A 62 -6.16 -5.66 6.45
N PRO A 63 -6.08 -5.60 5.11
CA PRO A 63 -5.14 -6.44 4.37
C PRO A 63 -3.69 -5.94 4.49
N GLU A 64 -2.76 -6.87 4.67
CA GLU A 64 -1.32 -6.60 4.64
C GLU A 64 -0.69 -7.06 3.33
N TYR A 65 0.11 -6.20 2.70
CA TYR A 65 0.73 -6.47 1.39
C TYR A 65 2.07 -7.16 1.55
N VAL A 66 2.12 -8.47 1.37
CA VAL A 66 3.38 -9.23 1.43
C VAL A 66 3.97 -9.32 0.03
N THR A 67 5.16 -8.74 -0.14
CA THR A 67 5.81 -8.73 -1.45
C THR A 67 6.53 -10.03 -1.74
N VAL A 68 6.34 -10.57 -2.94
CA VAL A 68 6.88 -11.87 -3.34
C VAL A 68 7.69 -11.74 -4.63
N PRO A 69 8.91 -12.33 -4.71
CA PRO A 69 9.66 -12.34 -5.95
C PRO A 69 9.00 -13.31 -6.93
N LEU A 70 8.43 -12.79 -8.02
CA LEU A 70 7.90 -13.62 -9.10
C LEU A 70 8.88 -13.59 -10.28
N SER A 71 9.11 -14.76 -10.88
CA SER A 71 9.83 -14.84 -12.16
C SER A 71 8.91 -14.32 -13.25
N VAL A 72 9.35 -13.25 -13.93
CA VAL A 72 8.52 -12.52 -14.89
C VAL A 72 8.78 -13.04 -16.30
N GLY A 73 7.71 -13.40 -17.02
CA GLY A 73 7.75 -13.76 -18.45
C GLY A 73 7.40 -15.22 -18.74
N MET A 74 7.16 -15.52 -20.03
CA MET A 74 6.72 -16.83 -20.54
C MET A 74 7.72 -17.98 -20.29
N ALA A 75 8.97 -17.66 -19.93
CA ALA A 75 10.03 -18.62 -19.64
C ALA A 75 10.22 -18.93 -18.14
N GLY A 76 9.53 -18.20 -17.26
CA GLY A 76 9.56 -18.43 -15.81
C GLY A 76 8.64 -19.58 -15.38
N ASP A 77 8.87 -20.14 -14.19
CA ASP A 77 7.93 -21.07 -13.58
C ASP A 77 6.61 -20.34 -13.27
N PRO A 78 5.47 -20.72 -13.88
CA PRO A 78 4.20 -20.03 -13.67
C PRO A 78 3.58 -20.36 -12.30
N ARG A 79 4.00 -21.44 -11.63
CA ARG A 79 3.36 -21.94 -10.40
C ARG A 79 3.26 -20.89 -9.29
N PRO A 80 4.31 -20.10 -8.97
CA PRO A 80 4.20 -19.07 -7.95
C PRO A 80 3.22 -17.95 -8.32
N ALA A 81 3.17 -17.54 -9.59
CA ALA A 81 2.23 -16.52 -10.05
C ALA A 81 0.77 -17.03 -9.99
N VAL A 82 0.54 -18.28 -10.38
CA VAL A 82 -0.79 -18.92 -10.29
C VAL A 82 -1.22 -19.07 -8.82
N ALA A 83 -0.33 -19.49 -7.93
CA ALA A 83 -0.62 -19.60 -6.50
C ALA A 83 -1.00 -18.25 -5.89
N VAL A 84 -0.26 -17.18 -6.22
CA VAL A 84 -0.59 -15.81 -5.83
C VAL A 84 -1.96 -15.39 -6.38
N ALA A 85 -2.25 -15.69 -7.64
CA ALA A 85 -3.53 -15.37 -8.27
C ALA A 85 -4.71 -16.04 -7.55
N GLN A 86 -4.60 -17.35 -7.29
CA GLN A 86 -5.63 -18.12 -6.59
C GLN A 86 -5.84 -17.62 -5.17
N TRP A 87 -4.74 -17.35 -4.45
CA TRP A 87 -4.81 -16.76 -3.11
C TRP A 87 -5.55 -15.42 -3.13
N ASN A 88 -5.14 -14.50 -4.00
CA ASN A 88 -5.69 -13.16 -4.08
C ASN A 88 -7.13 -13.11 -4.63
N LEU A 89 -7.54 -14.06 -5.48
CA LEU A 89 -8.93 -14.20 -5.93
C LEU A 89 -9.89 -14.40 -4.76
N LEU A 90 -9.46 -15.11 -3.71
CA LEU A 90 -10.23 -15.34 -2.48
C LEU A 90 -10.17 -14.12 -1.52
N TRP A 91 -10.19 -12.90 -2.07
CA TRP A 91 -10.07 -11.68 -1.27
C TRP A 91 -11.19 -11.56 -0.22
N GLU A 92 -12.39 -12.05 -0.53
CA GLU A 92 -13.56 -12.07 0.39
C GLU A 92 -13.34 -12.93 1.64
N SER A 93 -12.44 -13.92 1.58
CA SER A 93 -12.09 -14.77 2.72
C SER A 93 -11.17 -14.09 3.73
N ALA A 94 -10.58 -12.94 3.37
CA ALA A 94 -9.75 -12.13 4.26
C ALA A 94 -8.71 -12.97 5.03
N GLN A 95 -8.75 -12.94 6.36
CA GLN A 95 -7.87 -13.72 7.22
C GLN A 95 -8.00 -15.24 7.08
N PHE A 96 -9.09 -15.76 6.50
CA PHE A 96 -9.36 -17.18 6.38
C PHE A 96 -8.89 -17.81 5.06
N ARG A 97 -8.12 -17.09 4.23
CA ARG A 97 -7.63 -17.62 2.94
C ARG A 97 -6.81 -18.91 3.09
N ARG A 98 -6.02 -19.04 4.16
CA ARG A 98 -5.23 -20.24 4.46
C ARG A 98 -6.07 -21.52 4.49
N ARG A 99 -7.37 -21.44 4.78
CA ARG A 99 -8.27 -22.59 4.88
C ARG A 99 -8.53 -23.29 3.53
N TYR A 100 -8.15 -22.65 2.42
CA TYR A 100 -8.30 -23.19 1.07
C TYR A 100 -7.09 -23.96 0.54
N PHE A 101 -5.93 -23.79 1.17
CA PHE A 101 -4.65 -24.23 0.59
C PHE A 101 -3.93 -25.18 1.54
N GLY A 102 -3.49 -26.33 1.05
CA GLY A 102 -2.55 -27.23 1.67
C GLY A 102 -1.08 -26.81 1.49
N GLU A 103 -0.16 -27.63 1.99
CA GLU A 103 1.29 -27.43 1.81
C GLU A 103 1.69 -27.61 0.34
N GLU A 104 0.99 -28.51 -0.36
CA GLU A 104 1.19 -28.85 -1.76
C GLU A 104 0.67 -27.78 -2.74
N ASP A 105 -0.27 -26.92 -2.30
CA ASP A 105 -0.91 -25.92 -3.16
C ASP A 105 -0.10 -24.62 -3.26
N LEU A 106 0.75 -24.33 -2.26
CA LEU A 106 1.52 -23.10 -2.18
C LEU A 106 3.03 -23.39 -2.22
N PRO A 107 3.81 -22.65 -3.03
CA PRO A 107 5.26 -22.66 -2.90
C PRO A 107 5.70 -22.39 -1.46
N ALA A 108 6.74 -23.08 -0.99
CA ALA A 108 7.18 -23.04 0.41
C ALA A 108 7.31 -21.63 1.03
N PRO A 109 7.82 -20.59 0.34
CA PRO A 109 7.85 -19.24 0.88
C PRO A 109 6.45 -18.64 1.13
N LEU A 110 5.48 -18.90 0.24
CA LEU A 110 4.10 -18.45 0.40
C LEU A 110 3.39 -19.24 1.49
N TYR A 111 3.61 -20.56 1.51
CA TYR A 111 3.05 -21.43 2.54
C TYR A 111 3.49 -21.00 3.94
N LYS A 112 4.77 -20.65 4.16
CA LYS A 112 5.26 -20.17 5.45
C LYS A 112 4.50 -18.94 5.96
N VAL A 113 4.18 -18.00 5.07
CA VAL A 113 3.37 -16.82 5.42
C VAL A 113 1.92 -17.23 5.71
N ALA A 114 1.35 -18.08 4.87
CA ALA A 114 -0.02 -18.57 5.03
C ALA A 114 -0.19 -19.39 6.32
N ASP A 115 0.82 -20.14 6.74
CA ASP A 115 0.83 -20.99 7.95
C ASP A 115 1.12 -20.20 9.23
N SER A 116 1.38 -18.88 9.14
CA SER A 116 1.59 -18.02 10.31
C SER A 116 0.29 -17.67 11.06
N GLY A 117 -0.86 -18.18 10.61
CA GLY A 117 -2.17 -18.04 11.24
C GLY A 117 -3.22 -17.44 10.31
N ASP A 118 -4.39 -17.12 10.86
CA ASP A 118 -5.45 -16.41 10.13
C ASP A 118 -5.06 -14.92 10.00
N LEU A 119 -4.25 -14.61 8.98
CA LEU A 119 -3.79 -13.27 8.64
C LEU A 119 -4.38 -12.82 7.30
N ASN A 120 -4.89 -11.58 7.22
CA ASN A 120 -5.41 -11.06 5.95
C ASN A 120 -4.26 -10.59 5.04
N VAL A 121 -3.56 -11.53 4.42
CA VAL A 121 -2.41 -11.23 3.55
C VAL A 121 -2.84 -11.11 2.10
N VAL A 122 -2.40 -10.06 1.40
CA VAL A 122 -2.46 -9.94 -0.05
C VAL A 122 -1.04 -10.07 -0.59
N PHE A 123 -0.81 -11.07 -1.44
CA PHE A 123 0.52 -11.24 -2.05
C PHE A 123 0.67 -10.31 -3.26
N VAL A 124 1.79 -9.60 -3.33
CA VAL A 124 2.04 -8.62 -4.39
C VAL A 124 3.40 -8.88 -5.02
N PRO A 125 3.55 -8.89 -6.35
CA PRO A 125 4.84 -9.11 -6.98
C PRO A 125 5.81 -7.97 -6.64
N ARG A 126 7.01 -8.32 -6.14
CA ARG A 126 8.09 -7.35 -5.97
C ARG A 126 8.74 -7.08 -7.33
N THR A 127 8.57 -5.86 -7.82
CA THR A 127 9.17 -5.35 -9.06
C THR A 127 10.21 -4.27 -8.74
N ARG A 128 11.10 -3.95 -9.68
CA ARG A 128 12.08 -2.86 -9.55
C ARG A 128 11.36 -1.52 -9.32
N SER A 129 10.25 -1.29 -10.00
CA SER A 129 9.44 -0.08 -9.85
C SER A 129 8.51 -0.09 -8.63
N ARG A 130 8.31 -1.24 -7.97
CA ARG A 130 7.25 -1.46 -6.98
C ARG A 130 5.85 -1.18 -7.54
N TYR A 131 5.65 -1.33 -8.86
CA TYR A 131 4.42 -0.95 -9.53
C TYR A 131 3.17 -1.58 -8.91
N TYR A 132 3.18 -2.89 -8.70
CA TYR A 132 1.98 -3.60 -8.21
C TYR A 132 1.61 -3.23 -6.77
N GLU A 133 2.57 -2.78 -5.98
CA GLU A 133 2.32 -2.24 -4.64
C GLU A 133 1.58 -0.90 -4.74
N TYR A 134 1.90 -0.09 -5.75
CA TYR A 134 1.34 1.24 -5.97
C TYR A 134 0.25 1.31 -7.04
N ALA A 135 -0.17 0.17 -7.60
CA ALA A 135 -1.14 0.11 -8.69
C ALA A 135 -2.46 0.81 -8.35
N PRO A 136 -3.05 0.65 -7.14
CA PRO A 136 -4.27 1.39 -6.77
C PRO A 136 -4.10 2.92 -6.84
N LEU A 137 -2.93 3.45 -6.45
CA LEU A 137 -2.66 4.89 -6.52
C LEU A 137 -2.40 5.36 -7.95
N PHE A 138 -1.68 4.56 -8.73
CA PHE A 138 -1.39 4.86 -10.14
C PHE A 138 -2.68 4.93 -10.96
N HIS A 139 -3.58 3.96 -10.78
CA HIS A 139 -4.83 3.85 -11.52
C HIS A 139 -5.93 4.81 -11.02
N LEU A 140 -5.61 5.74 -10.13
CA LEU A 140 -6.45 6.90 -9.80
C LEU A 140 -5.98 8.17 -10.50
N LEU A 141 -4.82 8.16 -11.16
CA LEU A 141 -4.26 9.35 -11.78
C LEU A 141 -4.91 9.62 -13.14
N PRO A 142 -5.45 10.82 -13.38
CA PRO A 142 -5.97 11.19 -14.68
C PRO A 142 -4.84 11.28 -15.71
N ARG A 143 -5.18 11.11 -16.98
CA ARG A 143 -4.21 11.13 -18.10
C ARG A 143 -3.36 12.39 -18.12
N ALA A 144 -3.96 13.54 -17.80
CA ALA A 144 -3.24 14.81 -17.73
C ALA A 144 -2.16 14.84 -16.63
N ALA A 145 -2.40 14.18 -15.50
CA ALA A 145 -1.41 14.05 -14.43
C ALA A 145 -0.26 13.12 -14.85
N LEU A 146 -0.57 11.98 -15.47
CA LEU A 146 0.46 11.07 -15.99
C LEU A 146 1.38 11.78 -17.00
N ALA A 147 0.79 12.45 -17.99
CA ALA A 147 1.54 13.19 -19.02
C ALA A 147 2.44 14.27 -18.40
N ARG A 148 1.91 15.07 -17.45
CA ARG A 148 2.67 16.11 -16.75
C ARG A 148 3.89 15.57 -16.01
N HIS A 149 3.80 14.36 -15.47
CA HIS A 149 4.86 13.75 -14.69
C HIS A 149 5.70 12.73 -15.49
N GLY A 150 5.43 12.59 -16.79
CA GLY A 150 6.12 11.66 -17.69
C GLY A 150 5.93 10.20 -17.28
N LEU A 151 4.74 9.85 -16.82
CA LEU A 151 4.33 8.46 -16.56
C LEU A 151 3.62 7.91 -17.81
N PRO A 152 3.79 6.62 -18.13
CA PRO A 152 3.13 6.01 -19.29
C PRO A 152 1.62 5.92 -19.06
N LEU A 153 0.86 5.84 -20.15
CA LEU A 153 -0.56 5.50 -20.08
C LEU A 153 -0.67 3.99 -20.08
N LEU A 154 -1.17 3.42 -18.98
CA LEU A 154 -1.38 1.97 -18.87
C LEU A 154 -2.86 1.65 -19.05
N GLY A 155 -3.16 0.41 -19.45
CA GLY A 155 -4.53 -0.10 -19.43
C GLY A 155 -5.10 -0.21 -18.01
N SER A 156 -6.25 -0.89 -17.87
CA SER A 156 -6.87 -1.06 -16.55
C SER A 156 -6.00 -1.88 -15.60
N GLY A 157 -5.85 -1.43 -14.35
CA GLY A 157 -5.27 -2.25 -13.30
C GLY A 157 -6.25 -3.30 -12.76
N ILE A 158 -5.74 -4.27 -12.01
CA ILE A 158 -6.54 -5.29 -11.32
C ILE A 158 -6.18 -5.32 -9.85
N TRP A 159 -7.19 -5.23 -8.98
CA TRP A 159 -7.05 -5.39 -7.53
C TRP A 159 -7.92 -6.53 -6.99
N PRO A 160 -7.38 -7.38 -6.10
CA PRO A 160 -5.94 -7.50 -5.82
C PRO A 160 -5.18 -8.01 -7.06
N PHE A 161 -3.84 -7.99 -7.01
CA PHE A 161 -3.04 -8.54 -8.10
C PHE A 161 -3.47 -9.98 -8.41
N SER A 162 -3.68 -10.33 -9.67
CA SER A 162 -4.12 -11.67 -10.08
C SER A 162 -3.19 -12.23 -11.14
N VAL A 163 -3.16 -11.60 -12.31
CA VAL A 163 -2.32 -12.02 -13.43
C VAL A 163 -1.26 -10.97 -13.74
N GLN A 164 -0.05 -11.47 -14.01
CA GLN A 164 1.02 -10.68 -14.59
C GLN A 164 1.10 -10.99 -16.08
N LEU A 165 0.73 -10.02 -16.91
CA LEU A 165 0.94 -10.07 -18.35
C LEU A 165 2.22 -9.26 -18.65
N GLY A 166 3.33 -9.97 -18.87
CA GLY A 166 4.62 -9.37 -19.24
C GLY A 166 5.41 -8.70 -18.10
N ASP A 167 6.58 -8.17 -18.47
CA ASP A 167 7.43 -7.38 -17.56
C ASP A 167 7.03 -5.91 -17.58
N ILE A 168 6.24 -5.51 -16.59
CA ILE A 168 5.80 -4.13 -16.43
C ILE A 168 6.99 -3.17 -16.26
N ASP A 169 8.11 -3.61 -15.68
CA ASP A 169 9.28 -2.76 -15.45
C ASP A 169 9.96 -2.32 -16.75
N ALA A 170 9.74 -3.05 -17.85
CA ALA A 170 10.23 -2.67 -19.17
C ALA A 170 9.55 -1.41 -19.73
N TYR A 171 8.33 -1.13 -19.28
CA TYR A 171 7.52 0.01 -19.75
C TYR A 171 7.55 1.21 -18.79
N LEU A 172 8.13 1.03 -17.60
CA LEU A 172 8.15 2.05 -16.56
C LEU A 172 9.50 2.77 -16.51
N PRO A 173 9.50 4.10 -16.32
CA PRO A 173 10.74 4.86 -16.23
C PRO A 173 11.59 4.43 -15.02
N ALA A 174 12.91 4.58 -15.12
CA ALA A 174 13.83 4.20 -14.04
C ALA A 174 13.50 4.86 -12.69
N ASN A 175 12.99 6.10 -12.71
CA ASN A 175 12.58 6.86 -11.53
C ASN A 175 11.04 6.87 -11.33
N PHE A 176 10.36 5.77 -11.68
CA PHE A 176 8.91 5.62 -11.58
C PHE A 176 8.35 6.04 -10.23
N GLN A 177 8.86 5.51 -9.12
CA GLN A 177 8.35 5.80 -7.77
C GLN A 177 8.39 7.31 -7.47
N ALA A 178 9.47 7.99 -7.85
CA ALA A 178 9.60 9.44 -7.66
C ALA A 178 8.62 10.24 -8.55
N ARG A 179 8.35 9.78 -9.78
CA ARG A 179 7.35 10.42 -10.67
C ARG A 179 5.93 10.21 -10.13
N LEU A 180 5.60 8.99 -9.71
CA LEU A 180 4.33 8.62 -9.12
C LEU A 180 4.06 9.40 -7.83
N SER A 181 5.06 9.47 -6.93
CA SER A 181 5.00 10.26 -5.70
C SER A 181 4.69 11.75 -5.97
N ARG A 182 5.26 12.34 -7.04
CA ARG A 182 4.94 13.73 -7.41
C ARG A 182 3.54 13.89 -8.00
N ALA A 183 3.12 12.95 -8.84
CA ALA A 183 1.78 12.97 -9.43
C ALA A 183 0.71 12.81 -8.36
N TRP A 184 0.86 11.81 -7.50
CA TRP A 184 -0.04 11.54 -6.39
C TRP A 184 -0.12 12.71 -5.40
N ALA A 185 1.02 13.26 -4.99
CA ALA A 185 1.04 14.44 -4.11
C ALA A 185 0.25 15.61 -4.71
N GLY A 186 0.37 15.85 -6.02
CA GLY A 186 -0.42 16.86 -6.73
C GLY A 186 -1.92 16.59 -6.71
N THR A 187 -2.33 15.32 -6.81
CA THR A 187 -3.71 14.87 -6.76
C THR A 187 -4.34 15.11 -5.37
N VAL A 188 -3.67 14.68 -4.30
CA VAL A 188 -4.22 14.81 -2.93
C VAL A 188 -4.04 16.20 -2.32
N TRP A 189 -3.16 17.03 -2.88
CA TRP A 189 -2.74 18.30 -2.26
C TRP A 189 -3.91 19.21 -1.86
N ARG A 190 -4.92 19.35 -2.73
CA ARG A 190 -6.05 20.25 -2.47
C ARG A 190 -6.90 19.80 -1.28
N HIS A 191 -6.90 18.51 -0.96
CA HIS A 191 -7.58 17.98 0.22
C HIS A 191 -6.77 18.23 1.50
N LEU A 192 -5.43 18.13 1.39
CA LEU A 192 -4.53 18.34 2.52
C LEU A 192 -4.33 19.83 2.86
N MET A 193 -4.30 20.69 1.85
CA MET A 193 -4.12 22.14 1.93
C MET A 193 -5.28 22.85 1.22
N PRO A 194 -6.48 22.89 1.84
CA PRO A 194 -7.66 23.52 1.24
C PRO A 194 -7.60 25.06 1.26
N GLN A 195 -6.59 25.65 1.91
CA GLN A 195 -6.43 27.10 1.96
C GLN A 195 -6.34 27.71 0.55
N TYR A 196 -6.98 28.87 0.39
CA TYR A 196 -6.99 29.60 -0.88
C TYR A 196 -5.57 29.85 -1.40
N GLN A 197 -5.38 29.68 -2.71
CA GLN A 197 -4.12 29.92 -3.42
C GLN A 197 -2.87 29.36 -2.71
N SER A 198 -2.96 28.11 -2.24
CA SER A 198 -1.85 27.43 -1.56
C SER A 198 -1.39 26.19 -2.36
N PRO A 199 -0.82 26.36 -3.57
CA PRO A 199 -0.30 25.23 -4.34
C PRO A 199 0.93 24.61 -3.66
N ILE A 200 1.19 23.32 -3.94
CA ILE A 200 2.33 22.57 -3.38
C ILE A 200 3.69 23.22 -3.62
N SER A 201 3.84 23.96 -4.73
CA SER A 201 5.04 24.70 -5.08
C SER A 201 5.31 25.89 -4.17
N GLY A 202 4.33 26.31 -3.37
CA GLY A 202 4.45 27.35 -2.36
C GLY A 202 5.20 26.93 -1.10
N PHE A 203 5.48 25.64 -0.94
CA PHE A 203 6.08 25.05 0.27
C PHE A 203 7.43 24.43 -0.04
N THR A 204 8.35 24.41 0.93
CA THR A 204 9.67 23.80 0.75
C THR A 204 9.57 22.29 0.68
N ALA A 205 10.62 21.61 0.23
CA ALA A 205 10.64 20.14 0.17
C ALA A 205 10.61 19.49 1.57
N ASN A 206 10.93 20.27 2.62
CA ASN A 206 10.96 19.82 4.01
C ASN A 206 9.63 20.05 4.74
N ASP A 207 8.66 20.73 4.12
CA ASP A 207 7.33 20.92 4.69
C ASP A 207 6.71 19.54 5.03
N PRO A 208 6.31 19.29 6.29
CA PRO A 208 5.84 17.96 6.70
C PRO A 208 4.59 17.48 5.94
N ILE A 209 3.70 18.39 5.55
CA ILE A 209 2.48 18.05 4.80
C ILE A 209 2.83 17.67 3.36
N ARG A 210 3.82 18.34 2.77
CA ARG A 210 4.39 17.98 1.47
C ARG A 210 5.09 16.62 1.52
N ILE A 211 5.87 16.34 2.55
CA ILE A 211 6.50 15.02 2.75
C ILE A 211 5.42 13.93 2.83
N LEU A 212 4.38 14.15 3.63
CA LEU A 212 3.25 13.22 3.77
C LEU A 212 2.52 12.99 2.43
N ALA A 213 2.26 14.06 1.67
CA ALA A 213 1.63 13.96 0.35
C ALA A 213 2.46 13.11 -0.64
N HIS A 214 3.79 13.15 -0.52
CA HIS A 214 4.71 12.37 -1.34
C HIS A 214 4.93 10.93 -0.86
N ASN A 215 4.53 10.58 0.37
CA ASN A 215 4.74 9.25 0.93
C ASN A 215 3.67 8.27 0.41
N LEU A 216 3.98 7.56 -0.68
CA LEU A 216 3.07 6.60 -1.30
C LEU A 216 2.64 5.49 -0.34
N ASP A 217 3.54 4.99 0.51
CA ASP A 217 3.27 3.88 1.43
C ASP A 217 2.20 4.27 2.48
N PHE A 218 2.16 5.55 2.90
CA PHE A 218 1.10 6.07 3.77
C PHE A 218 -0.30 5.97 3.13
N TRP A 219 -0.38 6.10 1.80
CA TRP A 219 -1.65 6.12 1.08
C TRP A 219 -2.17 4.74 0.66
N ILE A 220 -1.36 3.68 0.80
CA ILE A 220 -1.75 2.31 0.43
C ILE A 220 -2.85 1.73 1.34
N PRO A 221 -2.75 1.79 2.68
CA PRO A 221 -3.83 1.32 3.55
C PRO A 221 -5.18 2.01 3.27
N PRO A 222 -5.29 3.35 3.20
CA PRO A 222 -6.59 3.99 2.99
C PRO A 222 -7.18 3.73 1.60
N VAL A 223 -6.38 3.75 0.52
CA VAL A 223 -6.92 3.44 -0.82
C VAL A 223 -7.39 1.98 -0.90
N THR A 224 -6.70 1.07 -0.21
CA THR A 224 -7.09 -0.34 -0.14
C THR A 224 -8.40 -0.51 0.64
N ALA A 225 -8.58 0.22 1.74
CA ALA A 225 -9.82 0.21 2.50
C ALA A 225 -11.01 0.69 1.65
N VAL A 226 -10.85 1.77 0.89
CA VAL A 226 -11.87 2.26 -0.05
C VAL A 226 -12.15 1.24 -1.14
N THR A 227 -11.10 0.65 -1.72
CA THR A 227 -11.22 -0.42 -2.72
C THR A 227 -12.05 -1.60 -2.21
N GLN A 228 -11.79 -2.06 -0.97
CA GLN A 228 -12.55 -3.14 -0.35
C GLN A 228 -13.99 -2.74 -0.05
N ASN A 229 -14.25 -1.50 0.36
CA ASN A 229 -15.61 -1.01 0.60
C ASN A 229 -16.44 -1.04 -0.68
N VAL A 230 -15.91 -0.51 -1.79
CA VAL A 230 -16.57 -0.58 -3.11
C VAL A 230 -16.88 -2.03 -3.48
N LEU A 231 -15.91 -2.94 -3.32
CA LEU A 231 -16.11 -4.35 -3.67
C LEU A 231 -17.10 -5.09 -2.77
N ARG A 232 -17.28 -4.67 -1.52
CA ARG A 232 -18.31 -5.23 -0.63
C ARG A 232 -19.73 -4.87 -1.08
N ASP A 233 -19.89 -3.84 -1.90
CA ASP A 233 -21.19 -3.46 -2.44
C ASP A 233 -21.51 -4.17 -3.77
N PHE A 234 -20.56 -4.91 -4.35
CA PHE A 234 -20.79 -5.65 -5.59
C PHE A 234 -21.81 -6.78 -5.37
N PRO A 235 -22.74 -7.02 -6.30
CA PRO A 235 -23.73 -8.07 -6.17
C PRO A 235 -23.09 -9.46 -6.14
N GLU A 236 -23.75 -10.40 -5.48
CA GLU A 236 -23.36 -11.82 -5.45
C GLU A 236 -23.75 -12.54 -6.74
N VAL A 237 -22.92 -13.49 -7.17
CA VAL A 237 -23.26 -14.41 -8.26
C VAL A 237 -24.30 -15.42 -7.77
N ALA A 238 -25.33 -15.72 -8.57
CA ALA A 238 -26.38 -16.64 -8.19
C ALA A 238 -25.97 -18.12 -8.34
N ASN A 239 -25.09 -18.62 -7.47
CA ASN A 239 -24.63 -20.03 -7.48
C ASN A 239 -25.49 -20.97 -6.60
N GLY A 240 -26.56 -20.45 -6.02
CA GLY A 240 -27.51 -21.20 -5.20
C GLY A 240 -26.98 -21.56 -3.81
N ILE A 241 -25.99 -20.83 -3.29
CA ILE A 241 -25.48 -21.01 -1.93
C ILE A 241 -26.26 -20.10 -0.99
N THR A 242 -26.80 -20.68 0.07
CA THR A 242 -27.42 -19.93 1.16
C THR A 242 -26.37 -19.66 2.24
N PRO A 243 -26.26 -18.43 2.77
CA PRO A 243 -25.32 -18.13 3.83
C PRO A 243 -25.50 -19.01 5.08
N GLU A 244 -24.47 -19.78 5.42
CA GLU A 244 -24.48 -20.68 6.59
C GLU A 244 -23.11 -20.68 7.32
N PRO A 245 -23.07 -21.04 8.61
CA PRO A 245 -21.82 -21.18 9.34
C PRO A 245 -20.88 -22.20 8.68
N VAL A 246 -19.60 -21.84 8.57
CA VAL A 246 -18.59 -22.73 7.94
C VAL A 246 -18.19 -23.81 8.92
N ARG A 247 -18.33 -25.08 8.53
CA ARG A 247 -17.89 -26.24 9.31
C ARG A 247 -16.52 -26.72 8.86
N LEU A 248 -15.59 -26.84 9.80
CA LEU A 248 -14.25 -27.36 9.56
C LEU A 248 -14.26 -28.90 9.50
N GLN A 249 -13.16 -29.49 9.00
CA GLN A 249 -13.03 -30.94 8.84
C GLN A 249 -13.11 -31.71 10.17
N ASP A 250 -12.70 -31.08 11.28
CA ASP A 250 -12.81 -31.63 12.63
C ASP A 250 -14.23 -31.52 13.23
N GLY A 251 -15.18 -30.97 12.47
CA GLY A 251 -16.57 -30.80 12.86
C GLY A 251 -16.88 -29.51 13.63
N SER A 252 -15.86 -28.73 14.01
CA SER A 252 -16.01 -27.42 14.65
C SER A 252 -16.52 -26.35 13.67
N LEU A 253 -16.98 -25.21 14.19
CA LEU A 253 -17.41 -24.07 13.38
C LEU A 253 -16.27 -23.05 13.30
N LEU A 254 -16.07 -22.48 12.11
CA LEU A 254 -15.16 -21.35 11.92
C LEU A 254 -15.87 -20.06 12.36
N GLU A 255 -15.49 -19.54 13.53
CA GLU A 255 -16.05 -18.30 14.05
C GLU A 255 -15.72 -17.11 13.15
N GLY A 256 -16.66 -16.16 13.02
CA GLY A 256 -16.47 -14.94 12.23
C GLY A 256 -16.54 -15.12 10.72
N ALA A 257 -16.99 -16.27 10.22
CA ALA A 257 -17.10 -16.53 8.78
C ALA A 257 -18.40 -17.25 8.39
N VAL A 258 -18.84 -17.03 7.15
CA VAL A 258 -19.99 -17.71 6.54
C VAL A 258 -19.63 -18.24 5.16
N ALA A 259 -20.19 -19.38 4.78
CA ALA A 259 -20.15 -19.83 3.39
C ALA A 259 -21.12 -18.97 2.57
N ALA A 260 -20.71 -18.41 1.45
CA ALA A 260 -21.54 -17.52 0.64
C ALA A 260 -21.24 -17.68 -0.86
N ASN A 261 -22.10 -17.13 -1.71
CA ASN A 261 -21.77 -16.99 -3.12
C ASN A 261 -20.67 -15.93 -3.28
N PRO A 262 -19.72 -16.11 -4.21
CA PRO A 262 -18.74 -15.07 -4.50
C PRO A 262 -19.42 -13.83 -5.07
N ARG A 263 -18.84 -12.66 -4.85
CA ARG A 263 -19.27 -11.42 -5.50
C ARG A 263 -18.87 -11.41 -6.97
N THR A 264 -19.67 -10.72 -7.77
CA THR A 264 -19.37 -10.42 -9.17
C THR A 264 -18.04 -9.66 -9.28
N GLY A 265 -17.41 -9.73 -10.45
CA GLY A 265 -16.24 -8.91 -10.78
C GLY A 265 -16.70 -7.72 -11.60
N GLY A 266 -15.84 -6.72 -11.77
CA GLY A 266 -16.25 -5.49 -12.44
C GLY A 266 -15.24 -4.38 -12.29
N ASP A 267 -15.67 -3.17 -12.64
CA ASP A 267 -14.90 -1.95 -12.46
C ASP A 267 -15.08 -1.47 -11.02
N ILE A 268 -13.97 -1.36 -10.30
CA ILE A 268 -13.92 -0.74 -8.98
C ILE A 268 -14.13 0.78 -9.16
N TRP A 269 -13.54 1.33 -10.20
CA TRP A 269 -13.85 2.66 -10.72
C TRP A 269 -13.50 2.73 -12.21
N GLN A 270 -14.18 3.63 -12.91
CA GLN A 270 -13.97 3.93 -14.32
C GLN A 270 -14.14 5.42 -14.60
N GLY A 271 -13.13 6.00 -15.26
CA GLY A 271 -13.15 7.42 -15.66
C GLY A 271 -12.71 8.39 -14.57
N GLU A 272 -12.48 9.64 -14.96
CA GLU A 272 -11.93 10.68 -14.08
C GLU A 272 -12.88 11.08 -12.94
N GLU A 273 -14.20 11.01 -13.14
CA GLU A 273 -15.19 11.36 -12.12
C GLU A 273 -15.19 10.37 -10.95
N GLU A 274 -15.33 9.07 -11.25
CA GLU A 274 -15.29 8.03 -10.22
C GLU A 274 -13.93 7.96 -9.53
N ALA A 275 -12.82 8.11 -10.28
CA ALA A 275 -11.49 8.16 -9.69
C ALA A 275 -11.30 9.37 -8.75
N ALA A 276 -11.81 10.56 -9.10
CA ALA A 276 -11.76 11.72 -8.23
C ALA A 276 -12.56 11.50 -6.93
N GLU A 277 -13.69 10.81 -7.01
CA GLU A 277 -14.48 10.43 -5.85
C GLU A 277 -13.75 9.40 -4.97
N VAL A 278 -13.12 8.38 -5.55
CA VAL A 278 -12.28 7.42 -4.81
C VAL A 278 -11.08 8.11 -4.16
N VAL A 279 -10.48 9.12 -4.79
CA VAL A 279 -9.43 9.95 -4.17
C VAL A 279 -9.96 10.68 -2.94
N ARG A 280 -11.15 11.29 -3.03
CA ARG A 280 -11.78 11.98 -1.88
C ARG A 280 -12.01 11.01 -0.73
N GLN A 281 -12.62 9.85 -1.02
CA GLN A 281 -12.87 8.80 -0.03
C GLN A 281 -11.56 8.26 0.56
N THR A 282 -10.48 8.19 -0.22
CA THR A 282 -9.16 7.76 0.26
C THR A 282 -8.60 8.74 1.29
N VAL A 283 -8.76 10.05 1.06
CA VAL A 283 -8.36 11.07 2.05
C VAL A 283 -9.20 11.00 3.31
N GLU A 284 -10.49 10.73 3.19
CA GLU A 284 -11.39 10.54 4.33
C GLU A 284 -11.06 9.28 5.12
N ALA A 285 -10.76 8.17 4.44
CA ALA A 285 -10.31 6.93 5.08
C ALA A 285 -8.98 7.13 5.83
N ALA A 286 -8.07 7.94 5.29
CA ALA A 286 -6.84 8.30 6.00
C ALA A 286 -7.11 9.15 7.26
N ASP A 287 -8.23 9.86 7.32
CA ASP A 287 -8.68 10.65 8.48
C ASP A 287 -9.69 9.91 9.38
N ALA A 288 -9.99 8.62 9.15
CA ALA A 288 -11.07 7.92 9.85
C ALA A 288 -10.99 8.00 11.38
N ASP A 289 -9.77 7.93 11.93
CA ASP A 289 -9.50 8.04 13.38
C ASP A 289 -9.07 9.45 13.82
N GLY A 290 -9.22 10.46 12.96
CA GLY A 290 -8.70 11.82 13.17
C GLY A 290 -7.18 11.93 13.17
N ARG A 291 -6.45 10.85 12.83
CA ARG A 291 -4.98 10.82 12.80
C ARG A 291 -4.43 11.79 11.76
N LEU A 292 -4.95 11.76 10.53
CA LEU A 292 -4.53 12.67 9.47
C LEU A 292 -4.81 14.12 9.86
N ARG A 293 -6.03 14.45 10.29
CA ARG A 293 -6.38 15.79 10.76
C ARG A 293 -5.52 16.24 11.94
N GLY A 294 -5.27 15.36 12.90
CA GLY A 294 -4.37 15.62 14.02
C GLY A 294 -2.96 15.97 13.56
N ILE A 295 -2.41 15.23 12.58
CA ILE A 295 -1.11 15.54 11.96
C ILE A 295 -1.17 16.90 11.26
N LEU A 296 -2.17 17.14 10.41
CA LEU A 296 -2.30 18.38 9.66
C LEU A 296 -2.43 19.60 10.58
N ASP A 297 -3.25 19.51 11.62
CA ASP A 297 -3.48 20.61 12.58
C ASP A 297 -2.27 20.85 13.46
N ALA A 298 -1.56 19.79 13.88
CA ALA A 298 -0.30 19.91 14.60
C ALA A 298 0.75 20.64 13.74
N VAL A 299 0.93 20.23 12.47
CA VAL A 299 1.88 20.89 11.57
C VAL A 299 1.47 22.34 11.34
N ARG A 300 0.21 22.61 10.96
CA ARG A 300 -0.30 23.97 10.71
C ARG A 300 -0.13 24.91 11.91
N SER A 301 -0.25 24.39 13.13
CA SER A 301 -0.11 25.18 14.36
C SER A 301 1.35 25.51 14.73
N HIS A 302 2.31 24.71 14.22
CA HIS A 302 3.75 24.85 14.50
C HIS A 302 4.57 25.23 13.27
N ARG A 303 3.92 25.66 12.18
CA ARG A 303 4.61 26.11 10.96
C ARG A 303 5.63 27.21 11.26
N CYS A 304 6.75 27.16 10.56
CA CYS A 304 7.79 28.19 10.60
C CYS A 304 8.00 28.81 9.20
N GLU A 305 8.84 29.85 9.12
CA GLU A 305 9.14 30.53 7.86
C GLU A 305 9.81 29.58 6.85
N ASP A 306 10.65 28.66 7.31
CA ASP A 306 11.40 27.68 6.50
C ASP A 306 10.50 26.63 5.83
N ASP A 307 9.22 26.51 6.24
CA ASP A 307 8.24 25.65 5.58
C ASP A 307 7.76 26.24 4.24
N PHE A 308 7.94 27.54 4.04
CA PHE A 308 7.46 28.25 2.86
C PHE A 308 8.56 28.47 1.83
N SER A 309 8.21 28.30 0.56
CA SER A 309 9.07 28.73 -0.54
C SER A 309 9.08 30.27 -0.64
N SER A 310 9.89 30.80 -1.55
CA SER A 310 9.87 32.23 -1.90
C SER A 310 8.57 32.69 -2.59
N ARG A 311 7.67 31.77 -2.96
CA ARG A 311 6.39 32.10 -3.57
C ARG A 311 5.37 32.54 -2.53
N TRP A 312 4.55 33.51 -2.90
CA TRP A 312 3.40 33.89 -2.11
C TRP A 312 2.31 32.81 -2.14
N THR A 313 1.69 32.55 -1.00
CA THR A 313 0.52 31.68 -0.84
C THR A 313 -0.42 32.24 0.21
N GLY A 314 -1.70 31.88 0.14
CA GLY A 314 -2.65 32.24 1.20
C GLY A 314 -2.24 31.69 2.58
N ALA A 315 -1.72 30.46 2.62
CA ALA A 315 -1.19 29.87 3.86
C ALA A 315 0.00 30.66 4.45
N ARG A 316 0.89 31.19 3.60
CA ARG A 316 2.01 32.05 4.03
C ARG A 316 1.50 33.38 4.57
N GLU A 317 0.55 34.00 3.86
CA GLU A 317 -0.07 35.23 4.31
C GLU A 317 -0.75 35.07 5.67
N ASP A 318 -1.51 34.00 5.87
CA ASP A 318 -2.16 33.69 7.15
C ASP A 318 -1.14 33.47 8.28
N PHE A 319 -0.01 32.81 7.99
CA PHE A 319 1.10 32.64 8.92
C PHE A 319 1.71 33.99 9.31
N GLU A 320 2.06 34.83 8.32
CA GLU A 320 2.65 36.15 8.55
C GLU A 320 1.68 37.04 9.35
N ARG A 321 0.39 37.08 9.00
CA ARG A 321 -0.64 37.82 9.75
C ARG A 321 -0.72 37.37 11.22
N LYS A 322 -0.67 36.06 11.48
CA LYS A 322 -0.64 35.52 12.85
C LYS A 322 0.64 35.90 13.59
N LEU A 323 1.79 35.85 12.91
CA LEU A 323 3.07 36.22 13.50
C LEU A 323 3.13 37.70 13.88
N TYR A 324 2.69 38.60 12.98
CA TYR A 324 2.64 40.05 13.24
C TYR A 324 1.64 40.41 14.34
N ASN A 325 0.47 39.76 14.38
CA ASN A 325 -0.51 39.93 15.46
C ASN A 325 -0.01 39.41 16.82
N LYS A 326 0.87 38.40 16.85
CA LYS A 326 1.48 37.89 18.09
C LYS A 326 2.72 38.69 18.51
N ARG A 327 3.53 39.17 17.56
CA ARG A 327 4.70 40.03 17.83
C ARG A 327 4.32 41.39 18.42
N SER A 328 3.13 41.91 18.13
CA SER A 328 2.62 43.12 18.82
C SER A 328 2.32 42.91 20.31
N LYS A 329 2.35 41.66 20.82
CA LYS A 329 1.94 41.32 22.20
C LYS A 329 3.00 40.61 23.07
N ILE A 330 4.14 40.11 22.56
CA ILE A 330 5.05 39.25 23.36
C ILE A 330 6.54 39.53 23.13
N LYS A 331 7.29 39.69 24.24
CA LYS A 331 8.75 39.77 24.39
C LYS A 331 9.38 38.39 24.16
N VAL A 332 10.42 38.31 23.32
CA VAL A 332 11.07 37.06 22.87
C VAL A 332 11.74 36.29 24.02
N ARG A 333 11.51 34.97 24.09
CA ARG A 333 12.32 33.99 24.83
C ARG A 333 12.73 32.89 23.85
N PHE A 334 14.03 32.64 23.73
CA PHE A 334 14.57 31.52 22.96
C PHE A 334 14.45 30.22 23.76
N VAL A 335 14.00 29.15 23.10
CA VAL A 335 14.05 27.78 23.63
C VAL A 335 14.62 26.91 22.51
N GLU A 336 15.78 26.31 22.74
CA GLU A 336 16.35 25.28 21.87
C GLU A 336 15.59 23.96 22.08
N LEU A 337 15.18 23.33 20.98
CA LEU A 337 14.57 22.00 20.96
C LEU A 337 15.66 20.94 20.77
N THR A 338 15.70 19.95 21.65
CA THR A 338 16.64 18.82 21.59
C THR A 338 16.04 17.65 20.81
N ASP A 339 16.86 17.09 19.93
CA ASP A 339 16.77 15.89 19.09
C ASP A 339 15.46 15.08 19.02
N THR A 340 15.05 14.84 17.77
CA THR A 340 13.87 14.13 17.30
C THR A 340 13.84 12.64 17.65
N ILE A 341 12.67 12.16 18.08
CA ILE A 341 12.34 10.74 18.27
C ILE A 341 12.19 10.06 16.88
N PRO A 342 12.71 8.85 16.65
CA PRO A 342 12.57 8.17 15.37
C PRO A 342 11.10 7.80 15.09
N VAL A 343 10.62 8.12 13.88
CA VAL A 343 9.32 7.70 13.35
C VAL A 343 9.49 6.35 12.66
N HIS A 344 8.58 5.41 12.92
CA HIS A 344 8.61 4.04 12.40
C HIS A 344 8.50 3.98 10.86
N GLY A 345 9.28 3.08 10.25
CA GLY A 345 9.29 2.84 8.80
C GLY A 345 8.18 1.89 8.32
N PRO A 346 7.91 1.83 6.99
CA PRO A 346 6.74 1.20 6.40
C PRO A 346 6.97 -0.28 6.00
N GLU A 347 7.48 -1.10 6.91
CA GLU A 347 7.45 -2.56 6.69
C GLU A 347 6.09 -3.12 7.09
N THR A 348 5.60 -4.15 6.38
CA THR A 348 4.37 -4.88 6.78
C THR A 348 4.48 -5.35 8.22
N GLU A 349 3.45 -5.18 9.03
CA GLU A 349 3.48 -5.56 10.46
C GLU A 349 3.79 -7.04 10.66
N VAL A 350 3.36 -7.94 9.75
CA VAL A 350 3.73 -9.37 9.80
C VAL A 350 5.23 -9.60 9.60
N VAL A 351 5.84 -8.96 8.60
CA VAL A 351 7.29 -9.06 8.37
C VAL A 351 8.05 -8.33 9.49
N GLY A 352 7.56 -7.18 9.94
CA GLY A 352 8.10 -6.41 11.06
C GLY A 352 8.04 -7.18 12.38
N GLN A 353 6.97 -7.94 12.64
CA GLN A 353 6.84 -8.81 13.82
C GLN A 353 7.72 -10.05 13.72
N MET A 354 7.85 -10.65 12.52
CA MET A 354 8.78 -11.78 12.30
C MET A 354 10.24 -11.33 12.49
N LEU A 355 10.62 -10.21 11.88
CA LEU A 355 11.94 -9.61 11.99
C LEU A 355 12.23 -9.10 13.41
N CYS A 356 11.24 -8.50 14.08
CA CYS A 356 11.35 -8.10 15.48
C CYS A 356 11.48 -9.33 16.38
N GLY A 357 10.74 -10.42 16.12
CA GLY A 357 10.89 -11.70 16.81
C GLY A 357 12.31 -12.26 16.68
N ASP A 358 12.84 -12.31 15.46
CA ASP A 358 14.19 -12.77 15.15
C ASP A 358 15.26 -11.87 15.80
N PHE A 359 15.06 -10.55 15.78
CA PHE A 359 15.96 -9.59 16.43
C PHE A 359 15.90 -9.69 17.98
N LEU A 360 14.71 -9.82 18.57
CA LEU A 360 14.52 -9.99 20.01
C LEU A 360 15.17 -11.29 20.52
N ALA A 361 15.21 -12.34 19.68
CA ALA A 361 15.91 -13.59 19.99
C ALA A 361 17.43 -13.39 20.11
N LEU A 362 18.02 -12.44 19.37
CA LEU A 362 19.45 -12.11 19.41
C LEU A 362 19.85 -11.24 20.62
N LEU A 363 18.90 -10.53 21.23
CA LEU A 363 19.15 -9.69 22.39
C LEU A 363 19.27 -10.54 23.67
N ASN A 364 20.18 -10.14 24.56
CA ASN A 364 20.20 -10.68 25.92
C ASN A 364 18.95 -10.21 26.70
N GLU A 365 18.62 -10.94 27.77
CA GLU A 365 17.41 -10.74 28.55
C GLU A 365 17.16 -9.27 28.93
N ARG A 366 18.19 -8.56 29.43
CA ARG A 366 18.04 -7.17 29.87
C ARG A 366 17.85 -6.19 28.71
N ASP A 367 18.49 -6.43 27.56
CA ASP A 367 18.32 -5.61 26.37
C ASP A 367 16.95 -5.87 25.71
N ARG A 368 16.48 -7.12 25.73
CA ARG A 368 15.13 -7.52 25.31
C ARG A 368 14.05 -6.82 26.15
N THR A 369 14.20 -6.79 27.47
CA THR A 369 13.27 -6.10 28.37
C THR A 369 13.16 -4.60 28.04
N VAL A 370 14.27 -3.93 27.69
CA VAL A 370 14.23 -2.52 27.26
C VAL A 370 13.38 -2.35 26.00
N VAL A 371 13.56 -3.21 25.00
CA VAL A 371 12.78 -3.14 23.74
C VAL A 371 11.30 -3.43 23.99
N VAL A 372 10.98 -4.43 24.82
CA VAL A 372 9.59 -4.76 25.19
C VAL A 372 8.90 -3.60 25.91
N LEU A 373 9.58 -2.96 26.87
CA LEU A 373 9.03 -1.81 27.60
C LEU A 373 8.78 -0.60 26.69
N LEU A 374 9.68 -0.36 25.72
CA LEU A 374 9.48 0.67 24.70
C LEU A 374 8.30 0.32 23.79
N ASN A 375 8.20 -0.94 23.36
CA ASN A 375 7.13 -1.43 22.50
C ASN A 375 5.76 -1.42 23.20
N SER A 376 5.73 -1.57 24.53
CA SER A 376 4.53 -1.40 25.35
C SER A 376 4.17 0.07 25.63
N GLY A 377 4.86 1.04 25.00
CA GLY A 377 4.53 2.47 25.08
C GLY A 377 5.25 3.26 26.19
N ILE A 378 6.19 2.65 26.93
CA ILE A 378 6.92 3.32 28.02
C ILE A 378 8.14 4.02 27.44
N THR A 379 7.96 5.24 26.94
CA THR A 379 9.00 5.98 26.17
C THR A 379 9.96 6.82 27.02
N LYS A 380 9.66 7.03 28.31
CA LYS A 380 10.52 7.81 29.21
C LYS A 380 11.64 6.94 29.78
N LEU A 381 12.90 7.28 29.49
CA LEU A 381 14.08 6.52 29.95
C LEU A 381 14.18 6.40 31.48
N THR A 382 13.68 7.40 32.22
CA THR A 382 13.62 7.37 33.68
C THR A 382 12.62 6.36 34.22
N GLU A 383 11.51 6.15 33.51
CA GLU A 383 10.46 5.20 33.86
C GLU A 383 10.91 3.77 33.56
N VAL A 384 11.53 3.55 32.41
CA VAL A 384 12.20 2.28 32.06
C VAL A 384 13.29 1.94 33.09
N ALA A 385 14.10 2.92 33.51
CA ALA A 385 15.14 2.70 34.51
C ALA A 385 14.56 2.28 35.86
N SER A 386 13.47 2.92 36.29
CA SER A 386 12.75 2.56 37.53
C SER A 386 12.22 1.13 37.48
N LEU A 387 11.55 0.75 36.39
CA LEU A 387 10.98 -0.59 36.19
C LEU A 387 12.05 -1.69 36.13
N MET A 388 13.26 -1.35 35.65
CA MET A 388 14.40 -2.26 35.60
C MET A 388 15.27 -2.24 36.88
N GLY A 389 14.89 -1.46 37.90
CA GLY A 389 15.62 -1.37 39.17
C GLY A 389 16.95 -0.61 39.11
N TYR A 390 17.15 0.25 38.10
CA TYR A 390 18.33 1.09 37.98
C TYR A 390 18.18 2.40 38.78
N ARG A 391 19.26 2.87 39.40
CA ARG A 391 19.29 4.14 40.14
C ARG A 391 19.19 5.38 39.24
N ASN A 392 19.56 5.27 37.96
CA ASN A 392 19.50 6.37 36.99
C ASN A 392 19.27 5.85 35.56
N HIS A 393 18.89 6.75 34.65
CA HIS A 393 18.58 6.42 33.26
C HIS A 393 19.83 6.14 32.39
N SER A 394 21.02 6.42 32.90
CA SER A 394 22.28 6.26 32.16
C SER A 394 22.57 4.81 31.78
N ALA A 395 22.16 3.84 32.62
CA ALA A 395 22.27 2.41 32.31
C ALA A 395 21.35 2.00 31.14
N VAL A 396 20.14 2.58 31.08
CA VAL A 396 19.17 2.33 30.00
C VAL A 396 19.66 2.98 28.70
N SER A 397 20.17 4.21 28.75
CA SER A 397 20.73 4.91 27.58
C SER A 397 21.88 4.12 26.94
N LYS A 398 22.85 3.62 27.73
CA LYS A 398 23.95 2.79 27.21
C LYS A 398 23.45 1.48 26.56
N ARG A 399 22.40 0.88 27.11
CA ARG A 399 21.78 -0.32 26.53
C ARG A 399 21.08 0.01 25.22
N LEU A 400 20.37 1.13 25.13
CA LEU A 400 19.75 1.58 23.89
C LEU A 400 20.77 1.85 22.79
N ASP A 401 21.91 2.47 23.11
CA ASP A 401 22.98 2.67 22.13
C ASP A 401 23.52 1.33 21.61
N LYS A 402 23.70 0.35 22.51
CA LYS A 402 24.12 -1.01 22.12
C LYS A 402 23.06 -1.71 21.27
N ILE A 403 21.78 -1.63 21.65
CA ILE A 403 20.65 -2.20 20.89
C ILE A 403 20.60 -1.57 19.50
N ARG A 404 20.73 -0.25 19.38
CA ARG A 404 20.78 0.48 18.09
C ARG A 404 21.95 0.00 17.22
N GLN A 405 23.13 -0.19 17.80
CA GLN A 405 24.29 -0.74 17.08
C GLN A 405 24.05 -2.19 16.63
N GLN A 406 23.40 -3.02 17.44
CA GLN A 406 23.05 -4.39 17.06
C GLN A 406 21.98 -4.42 15.97
N ALA A 407 20.95 -3.58 16.08
CA ALA A 407 19.91 -3.42 15.06
C ALA A 407 20.53 -2.97 13.73
N ALA A 408 21.40 -1.96 13.75
CA ALA A 408 22.09 -1.49 12.56
C ALA A 408 23.00 -2.55 11.90
N ARG A 409 23.46 -3.56 12.64
CA ARG A 409 24.20 -4.71 12.07
C ARG A 409 23.32 -5.83 11.56
N PHE A 410 22.11 -5.94 12.11
CA PHE A 410 21.16 -7.00 11.76
C PHE A 410 20.28 -6.61 10.57
N PHE A 411 19.97 -5.31 10.43
CA PHE A 411 19.10 -4.76 9.38
C PHE A 411 19.85 -4.07 8.23
N ASN A 412 21.18 -3.94 8.30
CA ASN A 412 22.04 -3.63 7.14
C ASN A 412 22.41 -4.94 6.44
#